data_AF-A0A7I4ANE9-F1
#
_entry.id   AF-A0A7I4ANE9-F1
#
_cell.length_a   1.000
_cell.length_b   1.000
_cell.length_c   1.000
_cell.angle_alpha   90.00
_cell.angle_beta   90.00
_cell.angle_gamma   90.00
#
_symmetry.space_group_name_H-M   'P 1'
#
loop_
_entity.id
_entity.type
_entity.pdbx_description
1 polymer ?
#
loop_
_entity_poly.entity_id
_entity_poly.type
_entity_poly.pdbx_seq_one_letter_code
_entity_poly.pdbx_strand_id
1 'polypeptide(L)'
;MKDLNMGLESRGDLMRKLDDDTAMHLLQYLDTTKDIASASSVCRSWRSFVREGQLWKGLCLKEFPEVRTFEEDIEEDQSKDLPPAGSCGSSVKPNLERKERIYRDLFRELRNKPMDNKSCIREAVSASSTDNYPEESIVQTLHPRPRYHDEQTPSYWSSTGQRDVNHPETLTYNLVSQLCVVHEVRIRPFKAFFQFGQPIYSAKNVRIRLGHVVKSAKTDCDSGSTKDYVWTYESPIFNMEQVDSMQVFKLPRPVLCVGGILQVELLGRVQTQEMDQLYYICICHVSVVGWPLSDFRARLTGEPPKFCLEYRGRYKESQTGVHGVKQNLVRGETAPEIWMSFAISRVLRRNRIFLNSL
;
A
#
# COMPACT_ATOMS: atom_id res chain seq x y z
N MET A 1 44.73 -60.35 6.11
CA MET A 1 44.57 -59.10 5.34
C MET A 1 43.09 -58.86 5.13
N LYS A 2 42.44 -58.32 6.15
CA LYS A 2 41.12 -57.71 6.09
C LYS A 2 41.30 -56.27 6.52
N ASP A 3 40.41 -55.42 6.04
CA ASP A 3 40.15 -54.07 6.53
C ASP A 3 41.06 -52.96 6.00
N LEU A 4 40.78 -52.52 4.78
CA LEU A 4 40.95 -51.13 4.33
C LEU A 4 39.84 -50.79 3.32
N ASN A 5 38.57 -50.88 3.76
CA ASN A 5 37.47 -50.23 3.05
C ASN A 5 36.33 -49.83 4.00
N MET A 6 36.66 -49.04 5.02
CA MET A 6 35.68 -48.33 5.84
C MET A 6 36.13 -46.89 5.99
N GLY A 7 35.39 -45.94 5.41
CA GLY A 7 35.66 -44.54 5.69
C GLY A 7 35.03 -43.47 4.80
N LEU A 8 34.17 -43.79 3.83
CA LEU A 8 33.54 -42.74 3.00
C LEU A 8 32.02 -42.89 2.81
N GLU A 9 31.30 -43.55 3.73
CA GLU A 9 29.83 -43.71 3.63
C GLU A 9 29.04 -43.31 4.89
N SER A 10 29.57 -42.42 5.73
CA SER A 10 28.74 -41.76 6.77
C SER A 10 29.21 -40.34 7.10
N ARG A 11 29.35 -39.48 6.09
CA ARG A 11 29.18 -38.04 6.32
C ARG A 11 27.68 -37.76 6.38
N GLY A 12 27.07 -38.16 7.49
CA GLY A 12 25.62 -38.06 7.71
C GLY A 12 25.14 -36.64 7.44
N ASP A 13 24.08 -36.55 6.63
CA ASP A 13 23.37 -35.33 6.25
C ASP A 13 23.09 -34.46 7.49
N LEU A 14 23.72 -33.29 7.57
CA LEU A 14 23.63 -32.40 8.73
C LEU A 14 22.18 -32.11 9.11
N MET A 15 21.30 -31.94 8.12
CA MET A 15 19.89 -31.64 8.34
C MET A 15 19.11 -32.80 8.95
N ARG A 16 19.60 -34.03 8.79
CA ARG A 16 19.01 -35.21 9.45
C ARG A 16 19.47 -35.38 10.90
N LYS A 17 20.47 -34.61 11.33
CA LYS A 17 20.98 -34.61 12.70
C LYS A 17 20.38 -33.49 13.55
N LEU A 18 19.72 -32.54 12.91
CA LEU A 18 18.98 -31.46 13.57
C LEU A 18 17.51 -31.86 13.66
N ASP A 19 16.82 -31.36 14.68
CA ASP A 19 15.36 -31.36 14.66
C ASP A 19 14.86 -30.36 13.60
N ASP A 20 13.63 -30.59 13.12
CA ASP A 20 13.04 -29.82 12.02
C ASP A 20 12.97 -28.32 12.35
N ASP A 21 12.70 -27.94 13.59
CA ASP A 21 12.61 -26.53 14.01
C ASP A 21 13.98 -25.84 13.93
N THR A 22 15.04 -26.49 14.43
CA THR A 22 16.42 -25.98 14.33
C THR A 22 16.87 -25.88 12.88
N ALA A 23 16.60 -26.92 12.08
CA ALA A 23 16.87 -26.92 10.64
C ALA A 23 16.21 -25.74 9.92
N MET A 24 14.93 -25.50 10.20
CA MET A 24 14.17 -24.41 9.62
C MET A 24 14.67 -23.04 10.08
N HIS A 25 15.03 -22.90 11.36
CA HIS A 25 15.61 -21.67 11.88
C HIS A 25 16.94 -21.33 11.19
N LEU A 26 17.81 -22.31 10.93
CA LEU A 26 19.05 -22.10 10.19
C LEU A 26 18.81 -21.68 8.73
N LEU A 27 17.81 -22.27 8.06
CA LEU A 27 17.49 -21.93 6.68
C LEU A 27 16.87 -20.52 6.54
N GLN A 28 16.29 -19.95 7.60
CA GLN A 28 15.79 -18.56 7.59
C GLN A 28 16.89 -17.49 7.52
N TYR A 29 18.17 -17.88 7.62
CA TYR A 29 19.32 -17.02 7.35
C TYR A 29 19.67 -16.96 5.86
N LEU A 30 19.00 -17.73 5.00
CA LEU A 30 19.14 -17.63 3.56
C LEU A 30 18.34 -16.43 3.06
N ASP A 31 19.02 -15.29 2.93
CA ASP A 31 18.39 -14.00 2.69
C ASP A 31 18.10 -13.73 1.20
N THR A 32 18.60 -14.54 0.25
CA THR A 32 18.29 -14.35 -1.18
C THR A 32 17.64 -15.56 -1.81
N THR A 33 16.82 -15.33 -2.84
CA THR A 33 16.26 -16.40 -3.67
C THR A 33 17.34 -17.30 -4.28
N LYS A 34 18.54 -16.75 -4.51
CA LYS A 34 19.72 -17.48 -4.99
C LYS A 34 20.30 -18.39 -3.90
N ASP A 35 20.38 -17.93 -2.66
CA ASP A 35 20.86 -18.73 -1.52
C ASP A 35 19.91 -19.90 -1.25
N ILE A 36 18.60 -19.66 -1.33
CA ILE A 36 17.56 -20.68 -1.18
C ILE A 36 17.60 -21.71 -2.34
N ALA A 37 17.85 -21.25 -3.58
CA ALA A 37 18.06 -22.15 -4.71
C ALA A 37 19.33 -22.99 -4.55
N SER A 38 20.40 -22.39 -4.03
CA SER A 38 21.66 -23.07 -3.75
C SER A 38 21.47 -24.13 -2.66
N ALA A 39 20.78 -23.78 -1.57
CA ALA A 39 20.37 -24.70 -0.51
C ALA A 39 19.62 -25.93 -1.05
N SER A 40 18.68 -25.72 -1.98
CA SER A 40 17.93 -26.81 -2.64
C SER A 40 18.79 -27.76 -3.49
N SER A 41 19.99 -27.32 -3.87
CA SER A 41 20.93 -28.09 -4.69
C SER A 41 21.89 -28.95 -3.86
N VAL A 42 22.05 -28.66 -2.56
CA VAL A 42 23.03 -29.31 -1.66
C VAL A 42 22.76 -30.81 -1.52
N CYS A 43 21.55 -31.19 -1.07
CA CYS A 43 21.16 -32.59 -0.93
C CYS A 43 19.62 -32.74 -0.94
N ARG A 44 19.13 -33.99 -0.87
CA ARG A 44 17.69 -34.28 -0.84
C ARG A 44 17.00 -33.75 0.42
N SER A 45 17.65 -33.77 1.58
CA SER A 45 17.03 -33.31 2.84
C SER A 45 16.92 -31.79 2.87
N TRP A 46 17.97 -31.05 2.51
CA TRP A 46 17.89 -29.59 2.33
C TRP A 46 16.79 -29.19 1.35
N ARG A 47 16.69 -29.90 0.21
CA ARG A 47 15.61 -29.68 -0.75
C ARG A 47 14.23 -29.94 -0.15
N SER A 48 14.08 -30.92 0.75
CA SER A 48 12.81 -31.17 1.43
C SER A 48 12.40 -29.94 2.25
N PHE A 49 13.29 -29.44 3.10
CA PHE A 49 13.03 -28.26 3.94
C PHE A 49 12.76 -26.98 3.13
N VAL A 50 13.47 -26.76 2.02
CA VAL A 50 13.18 -25.60 1.16
C VAL A 50 11.80 -25.69 0.49
N ARG A 51 11.34 -26.92 0.22
CA ARG A 51 10.01 -27.18 -0.34
C ARG A 51 8.92 -27.15 0.71
N GLU A 52 9.27 -27.12 1.99
CA GLU A 52 8.30 -26.90 3.04
C GLU A 52 7.90 -25.42 3.02
N GLY A 53 6.68 -25.12 2.56
CA GLY A 53 6.17 -23.74 2.44
C GLY A 53 6.26 -22.90 3.72
N GLN A 54 6.52 -23.53 4.87
CA GLN A 54 6.86 -22.87 6.14
C GLN A 54 8.14 -22.04 6.07
N LEU A 55 9.14 -22.41 5.26
CA LEU A 55 10.39 -21.65 5.13
C LEU A 55 10.09 -20.29 4.48
N TRP A 56 9.41 -20.33 3.35
CA TRP A 56 9.02 -19.12 2.61
C TRP A 56 8.08 -18.23 3.42
N LYS A 57 7.12 -18.83 4.15
CA LYS A 57 6.27 -18.08 5.09
C LYS A 57 7.11 -17.42 6.19
N GLY A 58 8.07 -18.15 6.77
CA GLY A 58 8.99 -17.64 7.78
C GLY A 58 9.84 -16.46 7.27
N LEU A 59 10.36 -16.55 6.05
CA LEU A 59 11.09 -15.45 5.40
C LEU A 59 10.22 -14.22 5.16
N CYS A 60 8.98 -14.42 4.67
CA CYS A 60 8.01 -13.33 4.54
C CYS A 60 7.75 -12.65 5.90
N LEU A 61 7.54 -13.44 6.96
CA LEU A 61 7.26 -12.95 8.31
C LEU A 61 8.45 -12.21 8.94
N LYS A 62 9.69 -12.63 8.62
CA LYS A 62 10.93 -12.00 9.10
C LYS A 62 11.07 -10.59 8.54
N GLU A 63 10.85 -10.40 7.24
CA GLU A 63 10.99 -9.09 6.58
C GLU A 63 9.71 -8.23 6.71
N PHE A 64 8.53 -8.86 6.69
CA PHE A 64 7.21 -8.22 6.69
C PHE A 64 6.31 -8.86 7.76
N PRO A 65 6.39 -8.38 9.02
CA PRO A 65 5.57 -8.90 10.13
C PRO A 65 4.06 -8.83 9.88
N GLU A 66 3.58 -7.95 8.99
CA GLU A 66 2.17 -7.83 8.62
C GLU A 66 1.63 -9.08 7.93
N VAL A 67 2.49 -9.97 7.44
CA VAL A 67 2.10 -11.29 6.92
C VAL A 67 1.45 -12.17 8.01
N ARG A 68 1.68 -11.87 9.30
CA ARG A 68 1.00 -12.55 10.43
C ARG A 68 -0.51 -12.36 10.41
N THR A 69 -1.00 -11.30 9.76
CA THR A 69 -2.43 -11.00 9.64
C THR A 69 -3.19 -12.06 8.85
N PHE A 70 -2.50 -12.84 8.00
CA PHE A 70 -3.13 -13.93 7.24
C PHE A 70 -3.17 -15.23 8.05
N GLU A 71 -4.38 -15.66 8.42
CA GLU A 71 -4.60 -16.96 9.08
C GLU A 71 -4.73 -18.11 8.07
N GLU A 72 -5.29 -17.80 6.90
CA GLU A 72 -5.54 -18.78 5.84
C GLU A 72 -4.91 -18.33 4.52
N ASP A 73 -4.52 -19.30 3.68
CA ASP A 73 -4.02 -19.08 2.33
C ASP A 73 -4.77 -19.93 1.30
N ILE A 74 -5.21 -19.29 0.23
CA ILE A 74 -5.99 -19.93 -0.84
C ILE A 74 -5.38 -19.56 -2.20
N GLU A 75 -5.06 -20.55 -3.01
CA GLU A 75 -4.80 -20.39 -4.44
C GLU A 75 -6.12 -20.51 -5.20
N GLU A 76 -6.41 -19.54 -6.05
CA GLU A 76 -7.58 -19.50 -6.92
C GLU A 76 -7.41 -20.57 -8.00
N ASP A 77 -8.22 -21.63 -7.91
CA ASP A 77 -8.10 -22.78 -8.81
C ASP A 77 -8.67 -22.40 -10.19
N GLN A 78 -7.80 -22.19 -11.16
CA GLN A 78 -8.19 -21.81 -12.52
C GLN A 78 -8.80 -22.97 -13.32
N SER A 79 -8.93 -24.17 -12.73
CA SER A 79 -9.41 -25.40 -13.38
C SER A 79 -10.83 -25.80 -12.98
N LYS A 80 -11.81 -24.90 -13.10
CA LYS A 80 -13.23 -25.29 -12.97
C LYS A 80 -13.80 -26.06 -14.18
N ASP A 81 -13.02 -26.28 -15.25
CA ASP A 81 -13.51 -26.87 -16.51
C ASP A 81 -12.94 -28.25 -16.89
N LEU A 82 -12.40 -29.05 -15.95
CA LEU A 82 -12.00 -30.43 -16.26
C LEU A 82 -12.66 -31.47 -15.33
N PRO A 83 -13.17 -32.59 -15.88
CA PRO A 83 -13.84 -33.62 -15.10
C PRO A 83 -12.89 -34.32 -14.13
N PRO A 84 -13.40 -34.87 -13.02
CA PRO A 84 -12.58 -35.41 -11.95
C PRO A 84 -11.89 -36.71 -12.42
N ALA A 85 -10.62 -36.60 -12.81
CA ALA A 85 -9.75 -37.75 -12.90
C ALA A 85 -9.37 -38.16 -11.48
N GLY A 86 -9.86 -39.34 -11.07
CA GLY A 86 -9.63 -39.89 -9.74
C GLY A 86 -8.15 -39.89 -9.37
N SER A 87 -7.83 -39.37 -8.19
CA SER A 87 -6.46 -39.39 -7.67
C SER A 87 -6.46 -39.79 -6.20
N CYS A 88 -6.18 -41.07 -5.98
CA CYS A 88 -5.71 -41.59 -4.71
C CYS A 88 -4.23 -41.17 -4.56
N GLY A 89 -3.99 -40.10 -3.82
CA GLY A 89 -2.65 -39.61 -3.48
C GLY A 89 -2.68 -38.90 -2.13
N SER A 90 -1.69 -39.19 -1.27
CA SER A 90 -1.49 -38.59 0.05
C SER A 90 -1.76 -37.07 0.05
N SER A 91 -2.83 -36.64 0.72
CA SER A 91 -3.34 -35.24 0.75
C SER A 91 -2.35 -34.20 1.30
N VAL A 92 -1.28 -34.65 1.96
CA VAL A 92 -0.29 -33.80 2.64
C VAL A 92 0.72 -33.17 1.65
N LYS A 93 1.19 -33.93 0.65
CA LYS A 93 2.15 -33.44 -0.36
C LYS A 93 1.63 -32.29 -1.24
N PRO A 94 0.42 -32.34 -1.81
CA PRO A 94 -0.08 -31.25 -2.66
C PRO A 94 -0.28 -29.93 -1.90
N ASN A 95 -0.63 -30.00 -0.61
CA ASN A 95 -0.77 -28.81 0.23
C ASN A 95 0.58 -28.12 0.49
N LEU A 96 1.63 -28.90 0.73
CA LEU A 96 2.97 -28.35 0.98
C LEU A 96 3.55 -27.64 -0.26
N GLU A 97 3.41 -28.26 -1.44
CA GLU A 97 3.87 -27.69 -2.72
C GLU A 97 3.07 -26.42 -3.10
N ARG A 98 1.77 -26.38 -2.77
CA ARG A 98 0.94 -25.18 -2.91
C ARG A 98 1.42 -24.05 -2.01
N LYS A 99 1.64 -24.31 -0.73
CA LYS A 99 2.14 -23.31 0.22
C LYS A 99 3.51 -22.79 -0.18
N GLU A 100 4.41 -23.68 -0.59
CA GLU A 100 5.71 -23.28 -1.14
C GLU A 100 5.55 -22.27 -2.28
N ARG A 101 4.67 -22.56 -3.26
CA ARG A 101 4.42 -21.69 -4.39
C ARG A 101 3.89 -20.31 -3.98
N ILE A 102 2.83 -20.29 -3.16
CA ILE A 102 2.18 -19.07 -2.67
C ILE A 102 3.19 -18.17 -1.96
N TYR A 103 3.88 -18.69 -0.94
CA TYR A 103 4.76 -17.86 -0.11
C TYR A 103 6.08 -17.52 -0.80
N ARG A 104 6.60 -18.37 -1.70
CA ARG A 104 7.76 -18.03 -2.53
C ARG A 104 7.44 -16.87 -3.48
N ASP A 105 6.29 -16.92 -4.13
CA ASP A 105 5.88 -15.87 -5.07
C ASP A 105 5.52 -14.58 -4.30
N LEU A 106 4.91 -14.70 -3.10
CA LEU A 106 4.69 -13.58 -2.20
C LEU A 106 6.01 -12.93 -1.79
N PHE A 107 6.99 -13.72 -1.32
CA PHE A 107 8.31 -13.23 -0.92
C PHE A 107 8.99 -12.43 -2.04
N ARG A 108 8.84 -12.90 -3.29
CA ARG A 108 9.36 -12.18 -4.46
C ARG A 108 8.63 -10.85 -4.66
N GLU A 109 7.31 -10.84 -4.62
CA GLU A 109 6.51 -9.62 -4.78
C GLU A 109 6.79 -8.57 -3.70
N LEU A 110 6.96 -9.01 -2.44
CA LEU A 110 7.25 -8.12 -1.32
C LEU A 110 8.58 -7.37 -1.46
N ARG A 111 9.53 -7.92 -2.23
CA ARG A 111 10.87 -7.34 -2.47
C ARG A 111 11.02 -6.66 -3.82
N ASN A 112 9.93 -6.53 -4.57
CA ASN A 112 9.97 -5.75 -5.81
C ASN A 112 10.30 -4.29 -5.51
N LYS A 113 11.01 -3.65 -6.46
CA LYS A 113 11.32 -2.23 -6.35
C LYS A 113 10.02 -1.41 -6.42
N PRO A 114 9.89 -0.36 -5.61
CA PRO A 114 8.69 0.48 -5.64
C PRO A 114 8.56 1.17 -7.00
N MET A 115 7.32 1.42 -7.42
CA MET A 115 7.02 2.30 -8.54
C MET A 115 7.23 3.74 -8.10
N ASP A 116 8.11 4.47 -8.77
CA ASP A 116 8.46 5.86 -8.44
C ASP A 116 7.69 6.90 -9.27
N ASN A 117 7.17 6.48 -10.42
CA ASN A 117 6.49 7.33 -11.41
C ASN A 117 4.96 7.43 -11.22
N LYS A 118 4.37 6.61 -10.35
CA LYS A 118 2.93 6.54 -10.10
C LYS A 118 2.65 6.38 -8.62
N SER A 119 1.66 7.12 -8.14
CA SER A 119 1.18 7.00 -6.77
C SER A 119 0.44 5.67 -6.59
N CYS A 120 0.64 5.02 -5.44
CA CYS A 120 -0.19 3.88 -5.00
C CYS A 120 -1.56 4.31 -4.46
N ILE A 121 -1.86 5.61 -4.37
CA ILE A 121 -3.21 6.10 -4.04
C ILE A 121 -4.13 5.91 -5.25
N ARG A 122 -5.30 5.31 -5.03
CA ARG A 122 -6.38 5.22 -6.01
C ARG A 122 -7.33 6.41 -5.92
N GLU A 123 -7.78 6.71 -4.71
CA GLU A 123 -8.81 7.72 -4.46
C GLU A 123 -8.70 8.27 -3.04
N ALA A 124 -9.18 9.49 -2.86
CA ALA A 124 -9.40 10.09 -1.56
C ALA A 124 -10.68 9.52 -0.93
N VAL A 125 -10.63 9.25 0.38
CA VAL A 125 -11.77 8.68 1.12
C VAL A 125 -12.43 9.75 1.98
N SER A 126 -11.66 10.41 2.84
CA SER A 126 -12.19 11.41 3.76
C SER A 126 -11.07 12.27 4.35
N ALA A 127 -11.38 13.52 4.67
CA ALA A 127 -10.60 14.34 5.61
C ALA A 127 -11.36 14.45 6.94
N SER A 128 -10.65 14.65 8.07
CA SER A 128 -11.30 14.90 9.37
C SER A 128 -12.12 16.18 9.39
N SER A 129 -11.69 17.20 8.64
CA SER A 129 -12.42 18.43 8.43
C SER A 129 -12.18 18.97 7.02
N THR A 130 -13.02 19.90 6.56
CA THR A 130 -12.82 20.65 5.33
C THR A 130 -13.49 22.01 5.50
N ASP A 131 -12.78 23.09 5.17
CA ASP A 131 -13.32 24.46 5.31
C ASP A 131 -14.32 24.78 4.18
N ASN A 132 -13.84 25.06 2.97
CA ASN A 132 -14.71 25.43 1.84
C ASN A 132 -14.96 24.24 0.92
N TYR A 133 -15.88 23.35 1.32
CA TYR A 133 -16.29 22.21 0.50
C TYR A 133 -17.22 22.64 -0.66
N PRO A 134 -17.05 22.11 -1.89
CA PRO A 134 -16.08 21.08 -2.31
C PRO A 134 -14.72 21.60 -2.81
N GLU A 135 -14.55 22.91 -2.95
CA GLU A 135 -13.40 23.53 -3.61
C GLU A 135 -12.08 23.18 -2.93
N GLU A 136 -12.05 23.12 -1.60
CA GLU A 136 -10.88 22.80 -0.76
C GLU A 136 -10.94 21.38 -0.19
N SER A 137 -11.65 20.47 -0.87
CA SER A 137 -11.80 19.10 -0.40
C SER A 137 -10.55 18.24 -0.62
N ILE A 138 -10.48 17.11 0.08
CA ILE A 138 -9.36 16.15 -0.02
C ILE A 138 -9.05 15.69 -1.45
N VAL A 139 -10.04 15.67 -2.37
CA VAL A 139 -9.81 15.25 -3.76
C VAL A 139 -8.76 16.11 -4.46
N GLN A 140 -8.62 17.37 -4.04
CA GLN A 140 -7.62 18.31 -4.56
C GLN A 140 -6.20 17.82 -4.33
N THR A 141 -5.95 17.04 -3.27
CA THR A 141 -4.61 16.51 -2.96
C THR A 141 -4.16 15.42 -3.93
N LEU A 142 -5.05 14.89 -4.77
CA LEU A 142 -4.70 13.92 -5.81
C LEU A 142 -4.06 14.61 -7.03
N HIS A 143 -4.26 15.91 -7.19
CA HIS A 143 -3.65 16.69 -8.27
C HIS A 143 -2.22 17.10 -7.89
N PRO A 144 -1.20 16.82 -8.72
CA PRO A 144 0.21 17.04 -8.36
C PRO A 144 0.66 18.49 -8.41
N ARG A 145 -0.17 19.39 -8.98
CA ARG A 145 0.17 20.81 -9.16
C ARG A 145 -0.65 21.66 -8.20
N PRO A 146 -0.08 22.74 -7.65
CA PRO A 146 -0.80 23.67 -6.76
C PRO A 146 -1.88 24.48 -7.48
N ARG A 147 -1.97 24.36 -8.81
CA ARG A 147 -2.92 25.09 -9.65
C ARG A 147 -3.40 24.20 -10.80
N TYR A 148 -4.62 24.45 -11.24
CA TYR A 148 -5.17 23.90 -12.46
C TYR A 148 -4.59 24.55 -13.72
N HIS A 149 -4.98 24.05 -14.89
CA HIS A 149 -4.51 24.52 -16.19
C HIS A 149 -4.83 25.99 -16.49
N ASP A 150 -5.82 26.56 -15.81
CA ASP A 150 -6.17 27.99 -15.91
C ASP A 150 -5.20 28.91 -15.15
N GLU A 151 -4.22 28.34 -14.44
CA GLU A 151 -3.19 29.00 -13.61
C GLU A 151 -3.72 29.92 -12.50
N GLN A 152 -5.03 30.05 -12.36
CA GLN A 152 -5.70 30.92 -11.39
C GLN A 152 -6.39 30.11 -10.30
N THR A 153 -6.90 28.93 -10.63
CA THR A 153 -7.62 28.10 -9.68
C THR A 153 -6.62 27.30 -8.85
N PRO A 154 -6.55 27.54 -7.53
CA PRO A 154 -5.66 26.79 -6.65
C PRO A 154 -6.19 25.35 -6.46
N SER A 155 -5.29 24.40 -6.24
CA SER A 155 -5.61 22.99 -5.98
C SER A 155 -4.96 22.59 -4.66
N TYR A 156 -5.77 22.54 -3.60
CA TYR A 156 -5.37 22.15 -2.26
C TYR A 156 -6.56 21.68 -1.43
N TRP A 157 -6.29 20.86 -0.42
CA TRP A 157 -7.20 20.66 0.69
C TRP A 157 -6.93 21.67 1.80
N SER A 158 -7.98 22.13 2.49
CA SER A 158 -7.91 22.99 3.67
C SER A 158 -8.71 22.41 4.83
N SER A 159 -8.10 22.34 6.01
CA SER A 159 -8.81 22.03 7.26
C SER A 159 -9.76 23.15 7.66
N THR A 160 -10.75 22.88 8.51
CA THR A 160 -11.42 23.97 9.23
C THR A 160 -10.46 24.69 10.19
N GLY A 161 -10.76 25.95 10.50
CA GLY A 161 -9.99 26.77 11.43
C GLY A 161 -10.09 26.26 12.86
N GLN A 162 -8.96 26.22 13.58
CA GLN A 162 -8.89 25.79 14.97
C GLN A 162 -8.18 26.81 15.85
N ARG A 163 -8.65 26.95 17.10
CA ARG A 163 -7.95 27.74 18.12
C ARG A 163 -6.79 26.98 18.76
N ASP A 164 -6.98 25.67 18.96
CA ASP A 164 -5.95 24.81 19.51
C ASP A 164 -4.93 24.45 18.43
N VAL A 165 -3.69 24.90 18.64
CA VAL A 165 -2.55 24.63 17.76
C VAL A 165 -2.23 23.13 17.68
N ASN A 166 -2.64 22.34 18.66
CA ASN A 166 -2.38 20.90 18.72
C ASN A 166 -3.52 20.05 18.16
N HIS A 167 -4.63 20.65 17.72
CA HIS A 167 -5.73 19.91 17.12
C HIS A 167 -5.28 19.22 15.82
N PRO A 168 -5.25 17.88 15.76
CA PRO A 168 -4.73 17.15 14.61
C PRO A 168 -5.72 17.16 13.44
N GLU A 169 -5.22 16.89 12.24
CA GLU A 169 -6.04 16.61 11.07
C GLU A 169 -5.63 15.28 10.43
N THR A 170 -6.52 14.69 9.66
CA THR A 170 -6.30 13.41 8.98
C THR A 170 -6.80 13.47 7.54
N LEU A 171 -6.02 12.85 6.65
CA LEU A 171 -6.38 12.62 5.25
C LEU A 171 -6.30 11.12 4.97
N THR A 172 -7.43 10.50 4.65
CA THR A 172 -7.55 9.06 4.43
C THR A 172 -7.71 8.74 2.95
N TYR A 173 -7.00 7.73 2.47
CA TYR A 173 -6.93 7.32 1.08
C TYR A 173 -7.08 5.80 0.93
N ASN A 174 -7.68 5.39 -0.18
CA ASN A 174 -7.64 4.00 -0.64
C ASN A 174 -6.41 3.82 -1.53
N LEU A 175 -5.67 2.75 -1.32
CA LEU A 175 -4.60 2.32 -2.20
C LEU A 175 -5.16 1.58 -3.42
N VAL A 176 -4.36 1.51 -4.49
CA VAL A 176 -4.69 0.81 -5.74
C VAL A 176 -4.94 -0.69 -5.56
N SER A 177 -4.33 -1.30 -4.54
CA SER A 177 -4.54 -2.69 -4.15
C SER A 177 -4.79 -2.78 -2.64
N GLN A 178 -5.54 -3.80 -2.23
CA GLN A 178 -5.70 -4.15 -0.82
C GLN A 178 -4.39 -4.64 -0.20
N LEU A 179 -3.45 -5.11 -1.02
CA LEU A 179 -2.11 -5.50 -0.62
C LEU A 179 -1.11 -4.62 -1.35
N CYS A 180 -0.40 -3.78 -0.60
CA CYS A 180 0.57 -2.85 -1.17
C CYS A 180 1.75 -2.66 -0.23
N VAL A 181 2.97 -2.86 -0.72
CA VAL A 181 4.19 -2.53 0.03
C VAL A 181 4.46 -1.03 -0.08
N VAL A 182 4.27 -0.30 1.00
CA VAL A 182 4.52 1.14 1.08
C VAL A 182 5.96 1.39 1.53
N HIS A 183 6.66 2.26 0.81
CA HIS A 183 8.05 2.63 1.10
C HIS A 183 8.16 4.05 1.65
N GLU A 184 7.47 5.00 1.01
CA GLU A 184 7.46 6.39 1.41
C GLU A 184 6.14 7.06 1.03
N VAL A 185 5.79 8.09 1.79
CA VAL A 185 4.68 9.00 1.49
C VAL A 185 5.29 10.36 1.17
N ARG A 186 4.83 10.99 0.10
CA ARG A 186 5.30 12.33 -0.30
C ARG A 186 4.16 13.31 -0.15
N ILE A 187 4.42 14.42 0.53
CA ILE A 187 3.41 15.43 0.83
C ILE A 187 3.99 16.79 0.47
N ARG A 188 3.18 17.63 -0.18
CA ARG A 188 3.49 19.02 -0.45
C ARG A 188 2.52 19.92 0.34
N PRO A 189 3.00 20.69 1.32
CA PRO A 189 2.20 21.74 1.95
C PRO A 189 1.76 22.78 0.92
N PHE A 190 0.64 23.45 1.17
CA PHE A 190 0.14 24.48 0.27
C PHE A 190 0.62 25.87 0.70
N LYS A 191 1.13 26.63 -0.28
CA LYS A 191 1.37 28.06 -0.16
C LYS A 191 0.17 28.84 -0.68
N ALA A 192 -0.45 29.64 0.18
CA ALA A 192 -1.57 30.50 -0.19
C ALA A 192 -1.07 31.72 -0.98
N PHE A 193 -0.67 31.49 -2.24
CA PHE A 193 -0.08 32.51 -3.12
C PHE A 193 -1.03 33.69 -3.42
N PHE A 194 -2.32 33.54 -3.12
CA PHE A 194 -3.34 34.57 -3.26
C PHE A 194 -3.52 35.44 -2.01
N GLN A 195 -2.86 35.12 -0.89
CA GLN A 195 -2.86 35.91 0.34
C GLN A 195 -1.59 36.78 0.43
N PHE A 196 -1.69 37.89 1.17
CA PHE A 196 -0.54 38.73 1.46
C PHE A 196 0.55 37.94 2.20
N GLY A 197 1.82 38.17 1.87
CA GLY A 197 2.94 37.41 2.43
C GLY A 197 3.06 35.96 1.92
N GLN A 198 2.09 35.45 1.16
CA GLN A 198 2.04 34.08 0.64
C GLN A 198 2.37 33.01 1.70
N PRO A 199 1.61 32.97 2.81
CA PRO A 199 1.92 32.08 3.92
C PRO A 199 1.80 30.60 3.53
N ILE A 200 2.53 29.75 4.26
CA ILE A 200 2.53 28.31 4.10
C ILE A 200 1.77 27.69 5.26
N TYR A 201 0.69 26.98 4.96
CA TYR A 201 -0.16 26.35 5.96
C TYR A 201 0.23 24.89 6.15
N SER A 202 1.47 24.61 6.54
CA SER A 202 1.89 23.22 6.79
C SER A 202 1.55 22.78 8.22
N ALA A 203 1.59 21.46 8.45
CA ALA A 203 1.68 20.92 9.80
C ALA A 203 3.13 21.03 10.31
N LYS A 204 3.31 20.88 11.64
CA LYS A 204 4.65 20.73 12.25
C LYS A 204 5.19 19.32 12.01
N ASN A 205 4.32 18.33 12.11
CA ASN A 205 4.71 16.93 12.00
C ASN A 205 3.66 16.10 11.24
N VAL A 206 4.08 14.92 10.80
CA VAL A 206 3.25 13.94 10.11
C VAL A 206 3.42 12.56 10.74
N ARG A 207 2.34 11.80 10.86
CA ARG A 207 2.36 10.35 11.11
C ARG A 207 1.59 9.63 10.01
N ILE A 208 2.10 8.49 9.56
CA ILE A 208 1.49 7.64 8.55
C ILE A 208 0.90 6.41 9.23
N ARG A 209 -0.37 6.10 8.95
CA ARG A 209 -1.04 4.88 9.42
C ARG A 209 -1.49 4.05 8.24
N LEU A 210 -1.33 2.73 8.36
CA LEU A 210 -1.76 1.75 7.36
C LEU A 210 -2.70 0.74 8.01
N GLY A 211 -3.73 0.33 7.29
CA GLY A 211 -4.70 -0.60 7.85
C GLY A 211 -5.85 -0.94 6.92
N HIS A 212 -7.00 -1.21 7.53
CA HIS A 212 -8.19 -1.67 6.84
C HIS A 212 -9.47 -1.13 7.47
N VAL A 213 -10.56 -1.18 6.70
CA VAL A 213 -11.91 -0.84 7.17
C VAL A 213 -12.53 -2.05 7.88
N VAL A 214 -13.23 -1.81 8.99
CA VAL A 214 -14.14 -2.80 9.59
C VAL A 214 -15.46 -2.73 8.82
N LYS A 215 -15.94 -3.87 8.30
CA LYS A 215 -17.30 -3.90 7.73
C LYS A 215 -18.28 -3.60 8.87
N SER A 216 -18.87 -2.40 8.89
CA SER A 216 -20.03 -2.14 9.73
C SER A 216 -21.14 -3.11 9.29
N ALA A 217 -21.68 -3.88 10.22
CA ALA A 217 -22.91 -4.63 9.97
C ALA A 217 -23.94 -3.66 9.37
N LYS A 218 -24.62 -4.07 8.30
CA LYS A 218 -25.65 -3.26 7.64
C LYS A 218 -26.69 -2.84 8.68
N THR A 219 -26.57 -1.62 9.19
CA THR A 219 -27.70 -0.91 9.76
C THR A 219 -28.37 -0.19 8.60
N ASP A 220 -29.54 -0.68 8.21
CA ASP A 220 -30.47 -0.01 7.32
C ASP A 220 -30.95 1.28 8.01
N CYS A 221 -30.13 2.33 7.94
CA CYS A 221 -30.56 3.71 8.13
C CYS A 221 -29.51 4.68 7.58
N ASP A 222 -30.01 5.56 6.73
CA ASP A 222 -29.31 6.59 5.98
C ASP A 222 -28.84 7.72 6.91
N SER A 223 -27.78 7.46 7.68
CA SER A 223 -27.12 8.45 8.55
C SER A 223 -25.64 8.10 8.72
N GLY A 224 -24.79 8.71 7.87
CA GLY A 224 -23.33 8.86 8.04
C GLY A 224 -22.62 7.78 8.86
N SER A 225 -22.53 6.55 8.35
CA SER A 225 -21.77 5.50 9.02
C SER A 225 -20.28 5.87 9.04
N THR A 226 -19.78 6.24 10.23
CA THR A 226 -18.36 6.40 10.49
C THR A 226 -17.67 5.08 10.16
N LYS A 227 -16.83 5.07 9.13
CA LYS A 227 -16.02 3.89 8.81
C LYS A 227 -15.02 3.70 9.94
N ASP A 228 -15.18 2.62 10.69
CA ASP A 228 -14.19 2.24 11.68
C ASP A 228 -12.97 1.67 10.97
N TYR A 229 -11.80 2.18 11.32
CA TYR A 229 -10.51 1.74 10.77
C TYR A 229 -9.71 1.01 11.84
N VAL A 230 -9.08 -0.10 11.44
CA VAL A 230 -8.10 -0.81 12.27
C VAL A 230 -6.73 -0.57 11.67
N TRP A 231 -5.84 0.04 12.46
CA TRP A 231 -4.46 0.34 12.08
C TRP A 231 -3.57 -0.85 12.43
N THR A 232 -2.93 -1.44 11.42
CA THR A 232 -1.96 -2.52 11.60
C THR A 232 -0.52 -2.01 11.65
N TYR A 233 -0.32 -0.75 11.28
CA TYR A 233 0.97 -0.07 11.36
C TYR A 233 0.77 1.42 11.61
N GLU A 234 1.61 1.97 12.49
CA GLU A 234 1.81 3.41 12.68
C GLU A 234 3.29 3.73 12.54
N SER A 235 3.62 4.76 11.76
CA SER A 235 4.99 5.23 11.61
C SER A 235 5.46 6.01 12.85
N PRO A 236 6.78 6.25 13.00
CA PRO A 236 7.26 7.37 13.80
C PRO A 236 6.65 8.70 13.34
N ILE A 237 6.72 9.69 14.21
CA ILE A 237 6.36 11.07 13.86
C ILE A 237 7.54 11.68 13.09
N PHE A 238 7.25 12.22 11.90
CA PHE A 238 8.22 12.93 11.07
C PHE A 238 8.00 14.44 11.14
N ASN A 239 9.07 15.23 11.15
CA ASN A 239 8.97 16.67 11.04
C ASN A 239 8.58 17.09 9.61
N MET A 240 7.69 18.06 9.48
CA MET A 240 7.32 18.69 8.21
C MET A 240 7.89 20.11 8.16
N GLU A 241 8.64 20.39 7.11
CA GLU A 241 9.21 21.71 6.88
C GLU A 241 8.14 22.70 6.40
N GLN A 242 8.32 23.98 6.73
CA GLN A 242 7.42 25.07 6.33
C GLN A 242 7.76 25.56 4.92
N VAL A 243 7.79 24.66 3.94
CA VAL A 243 8.20 24.96 2.55
C VAL A 243 7.20 24.38 1.54
N ASP A 244 6.95 25.12 0.46
CA ASP A 244 6.09 24.73 -0.66
C ASP A 244 6.86 23.85 -1.67
N SER A 245 7.30 22.69 -1.20
CA SER A 245 7.97 21.69 -2.01
C SER A 245 7.52 20.29 -1.64
N MET A 246 7.75 19.34 -2.54
CA MET A 246 7.47 17.93 -2.26
C MET A 246 8.42 17.44 -1.16
N GLN A 247 7.89 17.07 0.00
CA GLN A 247 8.64 16.50 1.11
C GLN A 247 8.44 14.99 1.13
N VAL A 248 9.50 14.25 1.45
CA VAL A 248 9.52 12.78 1.38
C VAL A 248 9.62 12.19 2.78
N PHE A 249 8.60 11.45 3.18
CA PHE A 249 8.50 10.76 4.46
C PHE A 249 8.76 9.28 4.26
N LYS A 250 10.03 8.87 4.37
CA LYS A 250 10.44 7.48 4.22
C LYS A 250 10.10 6.67 5.46
N LEU A 251 9.44 5.54 5.28
CA LEU A 251 9.20 4.61 6.37
C LEU A 251 10.53 3.95 6.80
N PRO A 252 10.72 3.62 8.10
CA PRO A 252 11.95 2.99 8.59
C PRO A 252 12.29 1.65 7.89
N ARG A 253 11.25 0.96 7.40
CA ARG A 253 11.32 -0.20 6.52
C ARG A 253 10.14 -0.16 5.55
N PRO A 254 10.19 -0.88 4.41
CA PRO A 254 8.99 -1.16 3.63
C PRO A 254 7.93 -1.86 4.50
N VAL A 255 6.67 -1.49 4.32
CA VAL A 255 5.55 -2.01 5.13
C VAL A 255 4.47 -2.55 4.20
N LEU A 256 4.04 -3.79 4.43
CA LEU A 256 2.90 -4.36 3.72
C LEU A 256 1.60 -3.80 4.31
N CYS A 257 0.93 -2.91 3.59
CA CYS A 257 -0.43 -2.49 3.92
C CYS A 257 -1.40 -3.62 3.59
N VAL A 258 -2.10 -4.13 4.61
CA VAL A 258 -3.17 -5.13 4.48
C VAL A 258 -4.53 -4.46 4.63
N GLY A 259 -5.34 -4.51 3.57
CA GLY A 259 -6.67 -3.89 3.45
C GLY A 259 -6.70 -2.57 2.69
N GLY A 260 -5.52 -2.04 2.30
CA GLY A 260 -5.40 -0.95 1.33
C GLY A 260 -5.85 0.42 1.83
N ILE A 261 -5.85 0.67 3.13
CA ILE A 261 -6.13 2.00 3.70
C ILE A 261 -4.82 2.64 4.15
N LEU A 262 -4.64 3.91 3.76
CA LEU A 262 -3.59 4.78 4.24
C LEU A 262 -4.20 6.04 4.83
N GLN A 263 -3.74 6.46 6.00
CA GLN A 263 -4.08 7.75 6.59
C GLN A 263 -2.82 8.55 6.88
N VAL A 264 -2.86 9.82 6.46
CA VAL A 264 -1.88 10.84 6.83
C VAL A 264 -2.46 11.63 7.98
N GLU A 265 -1.82 11.57 9.14
CA GLU A 265 -2.14 12.38 10.31
C GLU A 265 -1.20 13.59 10.36
N LEU A 266 -1.77 14.78 10.35
CA LEU A 266 -1.11 16.08 10.33
C LEU A 266 -1.17 16.67 11.74
N LEU A 267 0.00 16.83 12.35
CA LEU A 267 0.14 17.11 13.78
C LEU A 267 0.77 18.49 14.00
N GLY A 268 0.09 19.31 14.80
CA GLY A 268 0.54 20.64 15.15
C GLY A 268 0.37 21.63 13.99
N ARG A 269 -0.30 22.74 14.26
CA ARG A 269 -0.53 23.82 13.31
C ARG A 269 0.54 24.90 13.45
N VAL A 270 0.81 25.63 12.38
CA VAL A 270 1.84 26.68 12.37
C VAL A 270 1.29 28.03 12.01
N GLN A 271 0.50 28.10 10.94
CA GLN A 271 0.04 29.36 10.38
C GLN A 271 -1.39 29.69 10.81
N THR A 272 -1.63 30.95 11.16
CA THR A 272 -2.97 31.51 11.31
C THR A 272 -3.42 32.23 10.06
N GLN A 273 -4.73 32.23 9.81
CA GLN A 273 -5.35 33.04 8.77
C GLN A 273 -5.69 34.42 9.32
N GLU A 274 -5.39 35.49 8.57
CA GLU A 274 -5.55 36.87 9.05
C GLU A 274 -7.02 37.26 9.33
N MET A 275 -7.95 36.68 8.57
CA MET A 275 -9.37 37.04 8.61
C MET A 275 -10.04 36.70 9.96
N ASP A 276 -9.66 35.58 10.57
CA ASP A 276 -10.32 35.04 11.76
C ASP A 276 -9.34 34.68 12.90
N GLN A 277 -8.03 34.78 12.63
CA GLN A 277 -6.95 34.47 13.57
C GLN A 277 -6.97 33.01 14.05
N LEU A 278 -7.55 32.10 13.27
CA LEU A 278 -7.55 30.67 13.55
C LEU A 278 -6.40 29.98 12.81
N TYR A 279 -5.97 28.84 13.34
CA TYR A 279 -4.93 28.00 12.75
C TYR A 279 -5.51 27.05 11.71
N TYR A 280 -4.86 26.99 10.55
CA TYR A 280 -5.24 26.15 9.41
C TYR A 280 -4.07 25.26 8.98
N ILE A 281 -4.41 24.11 8.37
CA ILE A 281 -3.47 23.27 7.62
C ILE A 281 -4.02 23.11 6.21
N CYS A 282 -3.17 23.36 5.21
CA CYS A 282 -3.50 23.19 3.80
C CYS A 282 -2.47 22.29 3.10
N ILE A 283 -2.94 21.29 2.38
CA ILE A 283 -2.11 20.33 1.67
C ILE A 283 -2.38 20.42 0.17
N CYS A 284 -1.33 20.63 -0.62
CA CYS A 284 -1.40 20.70 -2.07
C CYS A 284 -1.49 19.31 -2.70
N HIS A 285 -0.59 18.40 -2.31
CA HIS A 285 -0.52 17.08 -2.93
C HIS A 285 -0.08 16.01 -1.95
N VAL A 286 -0.64 14.81 -2.10
CA VAL A 286 -0.19 13.58 -1.43
C VAL A 286 0.03 12.49 -2.46
N SER A 287 1.16 11.80 -2.38
CA SER A 287 1.44 10.60 -3.17
C SER A 287 2.10 9.51 -2.33
N VAL A 288 1.95 8.26 -2.75
CA VAL A 288 2.49 7.10 -2.06
C VAL A 288 3.37 6.32 -3.02
N VAL A 289 4.58 6.03 -2.61
CA VAL A 289 5.54 5.24 -3.39
C VAL A 289 5.60 3.85 -2.81
N GLY A 290 5.37 2.86 -3.66
CA GLY A 290 5.22 1.49 -3.22
C GLY A 290 5.04 0.49 -4.35
N TRP A 291 4.71 -0.74 -3.96
CA TRP A 291 4.47 -1.85 -4.87
C TRP A 291 3.14 -2.55 -4.56
N PRO A 292 2.11 -2.41 -5.41
CA PRO A 292 0.86 -3.14 -5.25
C PRO A 292 1.03 -4.59 -5.69
N LEU A 293 0.64 -5.53 -4.82
CA LEU A 293 0.68 -6.95 -5.10
C LEU A 293 -0.51 -7.28 -6.01
N SER A 294 -0.27 -7.42 -7.31
CA SER A 294 -1.32 -7.65 -8.31
C SER A 294 -1.81 -9.10 -8.36
N ASP A 295 -0.90 -10.05 -8.07
CA ASP A 295 -1.19 -11.48 -8.06
C ASP A 295 -1.82 -11.96 -6.74
N PHE A 296 -1.91 -11.07 -5.74
CA PHE A 296 -2.44 -11.39 -4.43
C PHE A 296 -3.64 -10.52 -4.06
N ARG A 297 -4.56 -11.07 -3.27
CA ARG A 297 -5.65 -10.32 -2.66
C ARG A 297 -5.80 -10.68 -1.19
N ALA A 298 -6.33 -9.73 -0.42
CA ALA A 298 -6.76 -9.96 0.93
C ALA A 298 -8.28 -10.15 0.93
N ARG A 299 -8.76 -11.21 1.59
CA ARG A 299 -10.20 -11.42 1.83
C ARG A 299 -10.46 -11.43 3.31
N LEU A 300 -11.37 -10.59 3.78
CA LEU A 300 -11.91 -10.69 5.14
C LEU A 300 -12.91 -11.86 5.21
N THR A 301 -12.63 -12.83 6.08
CA THR A 301 -13.42 -14.05 6.30
C THR A 301 -13.77 -14.21 7.77
N GLY A 302 -14.89 -14.89 8.05
CA GLY A 302 -15.31 -15.31 9.39
C GLY A 302 -15.84 -14.21 10.32
N GLU A 303 -16.25 -14.65 11.51
CA GLU A 303 -16.54 -13.84 12.70
C GLU A 303 -15.78 -14.47 13.88
N PRO A 304 -14.79 -13.79 14.51
CA PRO A 304 -14.29 -12.44 14.23
C PRO A 304 -13.60 -12.31 12.85
N PRO A 305 -13.48 -11.09 12.29
CA PRO A 305 -12.90 -10.87 10.97
C PRO A 305 -11.42 -11.27 10.93
N LYS A 306 -11.09 -12.17 10.00
CA LYS A 306 -9.75 -12.69 9.74
C LYS A 306 -9.36 -12.45 8.29
N PHE A 307 -8.07 -12.31 8.00
CA PHE A 307 -7.63 -12.20 6.61
C PHE A 307 -7.21 -13.55 6.04
N CYS A 308 -7.74 -13.83 4.85
CA CYS A 308 -7.29 -14.89 3.96
C CYS A 308 -6.44 -14.27 2.85
N LEU A 309 -5.24 -14.83 2.64
CA LEU A 309 -4.38 -14.49 1.51
C LEU A 309 -4.82 -15.28 0.29
N GLU A 310 -5.23 -14.60 -0.75
CA GLU A 310 -5.51 -15.19 -2.05
C GLU A 310 -4.32 -15.06 -2.98
N TYR A 311 -3.96 -16.15 -3.64
CA TYR A 311 -3.01 -16.16 -4.73
C TYR A 311 -3.71 -16.50 -6.04
N ARG A 312 -3.54 -15.66 -7.05
CA ARG A 312 -4.23 -15.79 -8.35
C ARG A 312 -3.47 -16.61 -9.39
N GLY A 313 -2.22 -16.97 -9.06
CA GLY A 313 -1.28 -17.55 -10.02
C GLY A 313 -0.76 -16.50 -11.00
N ARG A 314 0.52 -16.59 -11.38
CA ARG A 314 1.01 -15.87 -12.55
C ARG A 314 0.33 -16.42 -13.79
N TYR A 315 -0.16 -15.54 -14.68
CA TYR A 315 -0.55 -15.92 -16.04
C TYR A 315 0.55 -16.83 -16.61
N LYS A 316 0.19 -18.05 -17.03
CA LYS A 316 1.08 -18.84 -17.88
C LYS A 316 1.16 -18.08 -19.20
N GLU A 317 2.20 -17.27 -19.39
CA GLU A 317 2.68 -16.99 -20.75
C GLU A 317 2.98 -18.35 -21.38
N SER A 318 2.02 -18.84 -22.15
CA SER A 318 2.21 -19.99 -23.00
C SER A 318 3.29 -19.59 -23.99
N GLN A 319 4.41 -20.30 -23.93
CA GLN A 319 5.36 -20.34 -25.03
C GLN A 319 4.61 -20.81 -26.28
N THR A 320 4.10 -19.88 -27.07
CA THR A 320 3.79 -20.08 -28.47
C THR A 320 4.50 -18.97 -29.22
N GLY A 321 5.49 -19.38 -30.00
CA GLY A 321 6.33 -18.47 -30.76
C GLY A 321 5.57 -17.79 -31.89
N VAL A 322 5.98 -16.54 -32.14
CA VAL A 322 6.17 -15.94 -33.47
C VAL A 322 4.99 -16.08 -34.44
N HIS A 323 4.19 -15.01 -34.56
CA HIS A 323 4.02 -14.31 -35.84
C HIS A 323 3.52 -12.88 -35.60
N GLY A 324 4.22 -11.93 -36.21
CA GLY A 324 3.96 -10.50 -36.03
C GLY A 324 2.62 -10.09 -36.64
N VAL A 325 1.91 -9.23 -35.92
CA VAL A 325 0.91 -8.36 -36.52
C VAL A 325 1.16 -6.94 -36.00
N LYS A 326 1.32 -6.05 -36.97
CA LYS A 326 1.66 -4.63 -36.84
C LYS A 326 0.67 -3.91 -35.90
N GLN A 327 1.24 -3.08 -35.04
CA GLN A 327 0.50 -2.04 -34.31
C GLN A 327 -0.13 -1.08 -35.32
N ASN A 328 -1.45 -1.01 -35.37
CA ASN A 328 -2.16 0.18 -35.81
C ASN A 328 -2.58 0.93 -34.55
N LEU A 329 -1.80 1.98 -34.26
CA LEU A 329 -2.10 2.99 -33.26
C LEU A 329 -3.29 3.82 -33.76
N VAL A 330 -4.50 3.48 -33.31
CA VAL A 330 -5.64 4.39 -33.46
C VAL A 330 -5.61 5.37 -32.29
N ARG A 331 -5.21 6.58 -32.65
CA ARG A 331 -5.40 7.83 -31.93
C ARG A 331 -6.92 8.04 -31.76
N GLY A 332 -7.38 8.15 -30.51
CA GLY A 332 -8.71 8.67 -30.16
C GLY A 332 -8.54 9.36 -28.83
N GLU A 333 -8.19 10.65 -28.83
CA GLU A 333 -9.16 11.74 -28.77
C GLU A 333 -9.96 11.75 -27.46
N THR A 334 -9.49 12.67 -26.64
CA THR A 334 -10.07 13.24 -25.43
C THR A 334 -11.41 13.94 -25.67
N ALA A 335 -12.13 14.08 -24.55
CA ALA A 335 -13.08 15.15 -24.17
C ALA A 335 -14.58 14.84 -24.37
N PRO A 336 -15.53 15.65 -23.83
CA PRO A 336 -15.38 16.74 -22.84
C PRO A 336 -16.49 16.79 -21.74
N GLU A 337 -16.17 17.55 -20.69
CA GLU A 337 -16.97 18.67 -20.14
C GLU A 337 -18.51 18.60 -20.22
N ILE A 338 -19.19 18.21 -19.13
CA ILE A 338 -20.60 18.65 -18.89
C ILE A 338 -20.85 19.08 -17.42
N TRP A 339 -20.01 18.73 -16.45
CA TRP A 339 -20.32 18.98 -15.03
C TRP A 339 -19.68 20.21 -14.38
N MET A 340 -18.85 21.00 -15.09
CA MET A 340 -18.11 22.13 -14.48
C MET A 340 -18.73 23.53 -14.67
N SER A 341 -19.81 23.71 -15.43
CA SER A 341 -20.28 25.07 -15.76
C SER A 341 -21.10 25.78 -14.65
N PHE A 342 -21.50 25.08 -13.58
CA PHE A 342 -22.33 25.68 -12.53
C PHE A 342 -21.53 26.32 -11.36
N ALA A 343 -20.24 26.00 -11.20
CA ALA A 343 -19.44 26.51 -10.07
C ALA A 343 -18.79 27.90 -10.35
N ILE A 344 -18.68 28.31 -11.61
CA ILE A 344 -17.84 29.44 -12.04
C ILE A 344 -18.42 30.83 -11.67
N SER A 345 -19.70 30.93 -11.27
CA SER A 345 -20.33 32.23 -10.99
C SER A 345 -20.23 32.73 -9.53
N ARG A 346 -19.71 31.96 -8.56
CA ARG A 346 -19.70 32.38 -7.14
C ARG A 346 -18.36 32.84 -6.58
N VAL A 347 -17.23 32.40 -7.14
CA VAL A 347 -15.89 32.79 -6.64
C VAL A 347 -15.58 34.27 -6.94
N LEU A 348 -16.07 34.82 -8.06
CA LEU A 348 -15.80 36.21 -8.45
C LEU A 348 -16.70 37.26 -7.78
N ARG A 349 -17.73 36.87 -7.02
CA ARG A 349 -18.60 37.85 -6.32
C ARG A 349 -18.20 38.15 -4.89
N ARG A 350 -17.36 37.34 -4.25
CA ARG A 350 -16.86 37.64 -2.88
C ARG A 350 -15.55 38.42 -2.84
N ASN A 351 -14.69 38.28 -3.85
CA ASN A 351 -13.39 38.98 -3.88
C ASN A 351 -13.41 40.35 -4.59
N ARG A 352 -14.59 40.87 -4.97
CA ARG A 352 -14.74 42.20 -5.59
C ARG A 352 -15.35 43.28 -4.68
N ILE A 353 -15.71 42.95 -3.45
CA ILE A 353 -16.31 43.93 -2.50
C ILE A 353 -15.25 44.63 -1.64
N PHE A 354 -14.01 44.13 -1.55
CA PHE A 354 -12.99 44.68 -0.64
C PHE A 354 -11.84 45.47 -1.30
N LEU A 355 -11.96 45.84 -2.59
CA LEU A 355 -10.96 46.69 -3.26
C LEU A 355 -11.39 48.16 -3.45
N ASN A 356 -12.52 48.59 -2.87
CA ASN A 356 -12.99 49.98 -2.93
C ASN A 356 -13.19 50.62 -1.54
N SER A 357 -12.27 50.39 -0.61
CA SER A 357 -12.18 51.20 0.60
C SER A 357 -10.75 51.24 1.14
N LEU A 358 -9.91 52.02 0.46
CA LEU A 358 -8.78 52.77 1.02
C LEU A 358 -8.48 53.94 0.09
#